data_AF-A0A2G9P854-F1
#
_entry.id   AF-A0A2G9P854-F1
#
_cell.length_a   1.000
_cell.length_b   1.000
_cell.length_c   1.000
_cell.angle_alpha   90.00
_cell.angle_beta   90.00
_cell.angle_gamma   90.00
#
_symmetry.space_group_name_H-M   'P 1'
#
loop_
_entity.id
_entity.type
_entity.pdbx_description
1 polymer ?
#
loop_
_entity_poly.entity_id
_entity_poly.type
_entity_poly.pdbx_seq_one_letter_code
_entity_poly.pdbx_strand_id
1 'polypeptide(L)'
;MKGYFVQYKFILPKTVKHSSYTYQKLFRAIYGYSQQVSKSSGKTYVYHRPGILSKTPFIKHGKNCVVIPQEKFSELISFFKTGKNPSHSWTIKGDWKAVYYLNEKEVDETAVISSLEHLLDRTHIINPLKEHGLLLSEMETIKKRQMEKKTSDVVFSQTALTASDKIVNTSWFKEVYNKSDKLKYFYSLYTFLKSQ
;
A
#
# COMPACT_ATOMS: atom_id res chain seq x y z
N MET A 1 -5.68 7.91 18.58
CA MET A 1 -6.05 6.88 17.59
C MET A 1 -5.20 5.65 17.83
N LYS A 2 -5.79 4.46 17.75
CA LYS A 2 -5.06 3.23 18.07
C LYS A 2 -4.42 2.63 16.83
N GLY A 3 -3.20 2.16 17.00
CA GLY A 3 -2.47 1.41 16.00
C GLY A 3 -1.67 0.29 16.64
N TYR A 4 -1.29 -0.70 15.84
CA TYR A 4 -0.38 -1.73 16.26
C TYR A 4 1.05 -1.34 15.91
N PHE A 5 1.85 -1.11 16.96
CA PHE A 5 3.29 -1.02 16.86
C PHE A 5 3.86 -2.44 16.74
N VAL A 6 4.36 -2.76 15.56
CA VAL A 6 4.94 -4.06 15.23
C VAL A 6 6.45 -3.89 15.10
N GLN A 7 7.19 -4.45 16.04
CA GLN A 7 8.64 -4.58 15.95
C GLN A 7 8.99 -6.00 15.58
N TYR A 8 9.71 -6.21 14.49
CA TYR A 8 10.02 -7.54 13.98
C TYR A 8 11.52 -7.74 13.74
N LYS A 9 11.98 -8.98 13.87
CA LYS A 9 13.35 -9.40 13.59
C LYS A 9 13.32 -10.66 12.76
N PHE A 10 14.00 -10.61 11.62
CA PHE A 10 14.27 -11.80 10.84
C PHE A 10 15.47 -12.55 11.40
N ILE A 11 15.32 -13.85 11.58
CA ILE A 11 16.36 -14.80 11.95
C ILE A 11 16.72 -15.55 10.68
N LEU A 12 17.94 -15.38 10.20
CA LEU A 12 18.48 -16.03 9.01
C LEU A 12 19.68 -16.93 9.41
N PRO A 13 20.07 -17.92 8.59
CA PRO A 13 21.32 -18.65 8.74
C PRO A 13 22.52 -17.72 8.86
N LYS A 14 23.51 -18.09 9.68
CA LYS A 14 24.73 -17.29 9.90
C LYS A 14 25.52 -16.99 8.62
N THR A 15 25.34 -17.82 7.59
CA THR A 15 25.96 -17.64 6.26
C THR A 15 25.40 -16.43 5.50
N VAL A 16 24.20 -15.96 5.86
CA VAL A 16 23.53 -14.86 5.17
C VAL A 16 23.86 -13.52 5.84
N LYS A 17 24.68 -12.70 5.16
CA LYS A 17 25.00 -11.34 5.62
C LYS A 17 23.78 -10.42 5.59
N HIS A 18 23.70 -9.46 6.50
CA HIS A 18 22.65 -8.42 6.50
C HIS A 18 22.70 -7.47 5.29
N SER A 19 23.81 -7.45 4.54
CA SER A 19 23.88 -6.74 3.25
C SER A 19 23.36 -7.57 2.08
N SER A 20 23.11 -8.87 2.27
CA SER A 20 22.73 -9.77 1.20
C SER A 20 21.41 -9.38 0.54
N TYR A 21 21.29 -9.73 -0.74
CA TYR A 21 20.05 -9.58 -1.48
C TYR A 21 18.88 -10.29 -0.78
N THR A 22 19.10 -11.48 -0.22
CA THR A 22 18.09 -12.22 0.53
C THR A 22 17.55 -11.42 1.71
N TYR A 23 18.43 -10.80 2.50
CA TYR A 23 18.00 -9.95 3.62
C TYR A 23 17.21 -8.73 3.13
N GLN A 24 17.68 -8.04 2.09
CA GLN A 24 16.97 -6.89 1.50
C GLN A 24 15.61 -7.29 0.92
N LYS A 25 15.51 -8.48 0.32
CA LYS A 25 14.29 -9.02 -0.28
C LYS A 25 13.17 -9.18 0.75
N LEU A 26 13.49 -9.43 2.02
CA LEU A 26 12.50 -9.47 3.10
C LEU A 26 11.85 -8.11 3.35
N PHE A 27 12.65 -7.03 3.38
CA PHE A 27 12.11 -5.67 3.53
C PHE A 27 11.32 -5.24 2.28
N ARG A 28 11.82 -5.60 1.10
CA ARG A 28 11.11 -5.37 -0.18
C ARG A 28 9.77 -6.10 -0.22
N ALA A 29 9.67 -7.29 0.36
CA ALA A 29 8.41 -8.02 0.45
C ALA A 29 7.40 -7.33 1.39
N ILE A 30 7.85 -6.66 2.45
CA ILE A 30 6.97 -5.88 3.34
C ILE A 30 6.54 -4.57 2.68
N TYR A 31 7.48 -3.75 2.22
CA TYR A 31 7.21 -2.36 1.84
C TYR A 31 7.01 -2.15 0.34
N GLY A 32 7.39 -3.12 -0.49
CA GLY A 32 7.50 -2.97 -1.93
C GLY A 32 8.79 -2.26 -2.34
N TYR A 33 9.02 -2.19 -3.65
CA TYR A 33 10.15 -1.47 -4.24
C TYR A 33 9.90 -1.14 -5.71
N SER A 34 10.63 -0.16 -6.24
CA SER A 34 10.69 0.10 -7.68
C SER A 34 11.97 -0.49 -8.26
N GLN A 35 11.86 -1.13 -9.41
CA GLN A 35 12.98 -1.72 -10.14
C GLN A 35 13.12 -1.05 -11.49
N GLN A 36 14.27 -0.44 -11.73
CA GLN A 36 14.64 0.07 -13.05
C GLN A 36 15.26 -1.06 -13.88
N VAL A 37 14.75 -1.27 -15.09
CA VAL A 37 15.23 -2.29 -16.04
C VAL A 37 15.55 -1.59 -17.35
N SER A 38 16.83 -1.57 -17.71
CA SER A 38 17.30 -1.05 -18.99
C SER A 38 17.45 -2.21 -19.97
N LYS A 39 16.83 -2.10 -21.15
CA LYS A 39 17.01 -3.06 -22.24
C LYS A 39 18.24 -2.67 -23.07
N SER A 40 18.79 -3.63 -23.81
CA SER A 40 19.89 -3.41 -24.76
C SER A 40 19.59 -2.35 -25.82
N SER A 41 18.31 -2.07 -26.08
CA SER A 41 17.85 -0.97 -26.95
C SER A 41 17.96 0.44 -26.34
N GLY A 42 18.53 0.58 -25.14
CA GLY A 42 18.62 1.86 -24.40
C GLY A 42 17.34 2.27 -23.68
N LYS A 43 16.21 1.61 -23.94
CA LYS A 43 14.94 1.89 -23.27
C LYS A 43 14.99 1.46 -21.80
N THR A 44 14.56 2.36 -20.92
CA THR A 44 14.49 2.12 -19.47
C THR A 44 13.05 2.05 -19.03
N TYR A 45 12.71 0.99 -18.29
CA TYR A 45 11.38 0.74 -17.74
C TYR A 45 11.46 0.72 -16.22
N VAL A 46 10.49 1.34 -15.54
CA VAL A 46 10.37 1.30 -14.08
C VAL A 46 9.20 0.40 -13.70
N TYR A 47 9.49 -0.70 -13.01
CA TYR A 47 8.48 -1.63 -12.51
C TYR A 47 8.25 -1.41 -11.02
N HIS A 48 7.01 -1.13 -10.62
CA HIS A 48 6.63 -1.13 -9.22
C HIS A 48 6.26 -2.54 -8.75
N ARG A 49 6.93 -3.02 -7.71
CA ARG A 49 6.73 -4.35 -7.12
C ARG A 49 6.08 -4.17 -5.74
N PRO A 50 4.77 -4.44 -5.60
CA PRO A 50 4.05 -4.23 -4.35
C PRO A 50 4.51 -5.20 -3.25
N GLY A 51 4.71 -4.66 -2.06
CA GLY A 51 4.84 -5.43 -0.83
C GLY A 51 3.50 -5.58 -0.10
N ILE A 52 3.54 -6.27 1.03
CA ILE A 52 2.38 -6.50 1.90
C ILE A 52 1.72 -5.18 2.33
N LEU A 53 2.53 -4.19 2.71
CA LEU A 53 2.04 -2.90 3.22
C LEU A 53 1.84 -1.85 2.12
N SER A 54 2.03 -2.18 0.85
CA SER A 54 1.88 -1.18 -0.23
C SER A 54 0.47 -0.60 -0.33
N LYS A 55 -0.55 -1.37 0.08
CA LYS A 55 -1.97 -0.96 0.08
C LYS A 55 -2.51 -0.59 1.47
N THR A 56 -1.61 -0.44 2.44
CA THR A 56 -1.94 -0.18 3.84
C THR A 56 -1.30 1.14 4.24
N PRO A 57 -2.01 2.04 4.96
CA PRO A 57 -1.35 3.20 5.55
C PRO A 57 -0.44 2.70 6.68
N PHE A 58 0.78 3.20 6.73
CA PHE A 58 1.75 2.76 7.73
C PHE A 58 2.69 3.91 8.10
N ILE A 59 3.13 3.91 9.35
CA ILE A 59 4.12 4.87 9.87
C ILE A 59 5.38 4.10 10.21
N LYS A 60 6.49 4.46 9.56
CA LYS A 60 7.77 3.80 9.77
C LYS A 60 8.49 4.45 10.96
N HIS A 61 8.59 3.72 12.07
CA HIS A 61 9.32 4.17 13.28
C HIS A 61 10.78 3.69 13.31
N GLY A 62 11.20 2.88 12.35
CA GLY A 62 12.57 2.40 12.24
C GLY A 62 12.74 1.40 11.09
N LYS A 63 13.91 0.75 11.02
CA LYS A 63 14.17 -0.27 9.97
C LYS A 63 13.25 -1.49 10.10
N ASN A 64 12.98 -1.87 11.34
CA ASN A 64 12.31 -3.11 11.76
C ASN A 64 11.04 -2.84 12.56
N CYS A 65 10.54 -1.60 12.54
CA CYS A 65 9.42 -1.15 13.35
C CYS A 65 8.43 -0.38 12.48
N VAL A 66 7.17 -0.78 12.53
CA VAL A 66 6.09 -0.14 11.78
C VAL A 66 4.84 -0.03 12.64
N VAL A 67 4.11 1.07 12.49
CA VAL A 67 2.78 1.23 13.05
C VAL A 67 1.77 1.12 11.92
N ILE A 68 0.76 0.28 12.10
CA ILE A 68 -0.31 0.02 11.12
C ILE A 68 -1.69 0.02 11.79
N PRO A 69 -2.78 0.21 11.02
CA PRO A 69 -4.12 -0.06 11.50
C PRO A 69 -4.25 -1.50 12.00
N GLN A 70 -5.02 -1.71 13.06
CA GLN A 70 -5.14 -3.01 13.72
C GLN A 70 -5.68 -4.09 12.78
N GLU A 71 -6.65 -3.72 11.92
CA GLU A 71 -7.27 -4.62 10.94
C GLU A 71 -6.29 -5.13 9.87
N LYS A 72 -5.16 -4.45 9.67
CA LYS A 72 -4.14 -4.80 8.66
C LYS A 72 -3.04 -5.72 9.19
N PHE A 73 -3.05 -6.01 10.48
CA PHE A 73 -2.01 -6.83 11.11
C PHE A 73 -2.05 -8.30 10.67
N SER A 74 -3.23 -8.84 10.36
CA SER A 74 -3.41 -10.20 9.86
C SER A 74 -2.62 -10.45 8.57
N GLU A 75 -2.59 -9.47 7.65
CA GLU A 75 -1.83 -9.53 6.40
C GLU A 75 -0.32 -9.63 6.67
N LEU A 76 0.18 -8.83 7.62
CA LEU A 76 1.60 -8.82 8.01
C LEU A 76 2.01 -10.11 8.73
N ILE A 77 1.19 -10.63 9.65
CA ILE A 77 1.46 -11.91 10.31
C ILE A 77 1.45 -13.06 9.29
N SER A 78 0.50 -13.04 8.35
CA SER A 78 0.42 -14.07 7.32
C SER A 78 1.73 -14.15 6.54
N PHE A 79 2.32 -13.00 6.19
CA PHE A 79 3.65 -12.94 5.61
C PHE A 79 4.73 -13.49 6.54
N PHE A 80 4.77 -13.09 7.82
CA PHE A 80 5.75 -13.63 8.78
C PHE A 80 5.65 -15.15 8.96
N LYS A 81 4.45 -15.72 8.85
CA LYS A 81 4.19 -17.16 8.97
C LYS A 81 4.47 -17.92 7.69
N THR A 82 4.20 -17.35 6.51
CA THR A 82 4.17 -18.10 5.25
C THR A 82 5.23 -17.67 4.24
N GLY A 83 5.78 -16.46 4.38
CA GLY A 83 6.62 -15.80 3.37
C GLY A 83 5.86 -15.32 2.13
N LYS A 84 4.57 -15.67 1.97
CA LYS A 84 3.77 -15.27 0.81
C LYS A 84 3.62 -13.75 0.78
N ASN A 85 3.93 -13.15 -0.36
CA ASN A 85 3.78 -11.72 -0.61
C ASN A 85 3.41 -11.47 -2.09
N PRO A 86 2.94 -10.27 -2.46
CA PRO A 86 2.40 -10.02 -3.79
C PRO A 86 3.42 -10.14 -4.93
N SER A 87 4.72 -9.92 -4.65
CA SER A 87 5.75 -9.79 -5.70
C SER A 87 6.72 -10.96 -5.78
N HIS A 88 6.81 -11.80 -4.75
CA HIS A 88 7.77 -12.89 -4.68
C HIS A 88 7.11 -14.16 -4.15
N SER A 89 7.17 -15.23 -4.93
CA SER A 89 6.96 -16.58 -4.41
C SER A 89 8.27 -17.06 -3.78
N TRP A 90 8.26 -17.32 -2.47
CA TRP A 90 9.39 -17.98 -1.82
C TRP A 90 9.15 -19.48 -1.95
N THR A 91 9.91 -20.14 -2.81
CA THR A 91 9.72 -21.56 -3.15
C THR A 91 10.00 -22.50 -1.98
N ILE A 92 10.76 -22.05 -0.98
CA ILE A 92 11.15 -22.87 0.19
C ILE A 92 11.04 -22.02 1.46
N LYS A 93 10.12 -22.40 2.36
CA LYS A 93 10.12 -21.92 3.74
C LYS A 93 11.15 -22.76 4.51
N GLY A 94 12.35 -22.21 4.66
CA GLY A 94 13.45 -22.84 5.38
C GLY A 94 14.59 -21.87 5.73
N ASP A 95 14.76 -20.81 4.92
CA ASP A 95 15.91 -19.92 5.04
C ASP A 95 15.76 -18.77 6.04
N TRP A 96 14.57 -18.55 6.61
CA TRP A 96 14.38 -17.49 7.60
C TRP A 96 13.14 -17.72 8.48
N LYS A 97 13.17 -17.15 9.68
CA LYS A 97 12.05 -17.04 10.61
C LYS A 97 11.85 -15.57 10.98
N ALA A 98 10.65 -15.18 11.37
CA ALA A 98 10.37 -13.86 11.91
C ALA A 98 9.90 -14.00 13.37
N VAL A 99 10.54 -13.25 14.27
CA VAL A 99 10.03 -12.99 15.62
C VAL A 99 9.51 -11.57 15.63
N TYR A 100 8.37 -11.33 16.26
CA TYR A 100 7.80 -10.00 16.36
C TYR A 100 7.22 -9.75 17.75
N TYR A 101 7.24 -8.49 18.14
CA TYR A 101 6.58 -7.94 19.30
C TYR A 101 5.47 -7.03 18.82
N LEU A 102 4.32 -7.16 19.44
CA LEU A 102 3.14 -6.37 19.18
C LEU A 102 2.82 -5.56 20.42
N ASN A 103 2.63 -4.26 20.25
CA ASN A 103 2.04 -3.42 21.27
C ASN A 103 0.95 -2.54 20.64
N GLU A 104 -0.12 -2.30 21.37
CA GLU A 104 -1.07 -1.24 21.03
C GLU A 104 -0.43 0.10 21.41
N LYS A 105 -0.51 1.07 20.50
CA LYS A 105 0.07 2.40 20.70
C LYS A 105 -0.93 3.45 20.25
N GLU A 106 -1.06 4.51 21.05
CA GLU A 106 -1.69 5.74 20.59
C GLU A 106 -0.80 6.42 19.55
N VAL A 107 -1.41 6.70 18.41
CA VAL A 107 -0.75 7.26 17.23
C VAL A 107 -1.17 8.71 17.11
N ASP A 108 -0.18 9.57 16.87
CA ASP A 108 -0.38 10.97 16.60
C ASP A 108 -1.22 11.20 15.34
N GLU A 109 -2.11 12.19 15.40
CA GLU A 109 -3.06 12.47 14.34
C GLU A 109 -2.38 12.92 13.06
N THR A 110 -1.39 13.79 13.17
CA THR A 110 -0.67 14.33 12.01
C THR A 110 0.11 13.23 11.29
N ALA A 111 0.68 12.28 12.03
CA ALA A 111 1.37 11.13 11.47
C ALA A 111 0.41 10.19 10.70
N VAL A 112 -0.80 9.97 11.21
CA VAL A 112 -1.82 9.17 10.53
C VAL A 112 -2.28 9.85 9.24
N ILE A 113 -2.58 11.15 9.28
CA ILE A 113 -2.97 11.93 8.11
C ILE A 113 -1.89 11.83 7.03
N SER A 114 -0.64 12.12 7.38
CA SER A 114 0.49 12.02 6.45
C SER A 114 0.61 10.61 5.86
N SER A 115 0.42 9.56 6.66
CA SER A 115 0.49 8.18 6.16
C SER A 115 -0.62 7.81 5.17
N LEU A 116 -1.83 8.37 5.33
CA LEU A 116 -2.96 8.20 4.43
C LEU A 116 -2.76 8.99 3.14
N GLU A 117 -2.24 10.21 3.21
CA GLU A 117 -1.90 11.00 2.02
C GLU A 117 -0.82 10.31 1.20
N HIS A 118 0.23 9.79 1.85
CA HIS A 118 1.25 8.97 1.20
C HIS A 118 0.69 7.68 0.60
N LEU A 119 -0.36 7.10 1.19
CA LEU A 119 -1.04 5.96 0.59
C LEU A 119 -1.76 6.37 -0.70
N LEU A 120 -2.43 7.51 -0.73
CA LEU A 120 -3.06 8.03 -1.95
C LEU A 120 -2.02 8.29 -3.04
N ASP A 121 -0.88 8.86 -2.68
CA ASP A 121 0.22 9.19 -3.63
C ASP A 121 0.89 7.99 -4.28
N ARG A 122 0.67 6.79 -3.73
CA ARG A 122 1.24 5.54 -4.28
C ARG A 122 0.19 4.54 -4.74
N THR A 123 -1.09 4.83 -4.57
CA THR A 123 -2.15 3.93 -5.01
C THR A 123 -2.42 4.13 -6.48
N HIS A 124 -2.12 3.10 -7.28
CA HIS A 124 -2.33 3.11 -8.72
C HIS A 124 -3.46 2.15 -9.11
N ILE A 125 -4.22 2.52 -10.14
CA ILE A 125 -5.19 1.66 -10.80
C ILE A 125 -4.87 1.56 -12.30
N ILE A 126 -5.39 0.53 -12.95
CA ILE A 126 -5.21 0.34 -14.40
C ILE A 126 -6.33 1.13 -15.10
N ASN A 127 -5.95 2.05 -15.98
CA ASN A 127 -6.89 2.84 -16.77
C ASN A 127 -7.39 2.06 -18.00
N PRO A 128 -8.38 2.57 -18.76
CA PRO A 128 -8.89 1.89 -19.96
C PRO A 128 -7.83 1.65 -21.04
N LEU A 129 -6.74 2.42 -21.04
CA LEU A 129 -5.59 2.26 -21.93
C LEU A 129 -4.59 1.20 -21.44
N LYS A 130 -4.90 0.50 -20.34
CA LYS A 130 -4.04 -0.48 -19.67
C LYS A 130 -2.76 0.10 -19.07
N GLU A 131 -2.76 1.40 -18.78
CA GLU A 131 -1.66 2.10 -18.13
C GLU A 131 -1.95 2.27 -16.64
N HIS A 132 -0.89 2.44 -15.84
CA HIS A 132 -1.01 2.67 -14.40
C HIS A 132 -1.18 4.17 -14.13
N GLY A 133 -2.38 4.58 -13.74
CA GLY A 133 -2.71 5.94 -13.30
C GLY A 133 -2.82 6.03 -11.77
N LEU A 134 -2.55 7.21 -11.21
CA LEU A 134 -2.78 7.49 -9.79
C LEU A 134 -4.28 7.48 -9.50
N LEU A 135 -4.70 6.76 -8.45
CA LEU A 135 -6.11 6.59 -8.10
C LEU A 135 -6.86 7.93 -8.02
N LEU A 136 -6.27 8.92 -7.35
CA LEU A 136 -6.91 10.22 -7.16
C LEU A 136 -7.18 10.92 -8.51
N SER A 137 -6.16 11.02 -9.38
CA SER A 137 -6.28 11.65 -10.70
C SER A 137 -7.24 10.92 -11.63
N GLU A 138 -7.28 9.59 -11.54
CA GLU A 138 -8.22 8.78 -12.31
C GLU A 138 -9.67 8.97 -11.84
N MET A 139 -9.92 9.09 -10.53
CA MET A 139 -11.25 9.41 -9.99
C MET A 139 -11.74 10.79 -10.47
N GLU A 140 -10.86 11.78 -10.53
CA GLU A 140 -11.17 13.11 -11.10
C GLU A 140 -11.56 13.01 -12.57
N THR A 141 -10.81 12.21 -13.33
CA THR A 141 -11.08 11.99 -14.76
C THR A 141 -12.43 11.32 -14.97
N ILE A 142 -12.79 10.34 -14.14
CA ILE A 142 -14.12 9.70 -14.18
C ILE A 142 -15.21 10.73 -13.91
N LYS A 143 -15.09 11.51 -12.83
CA LYS A 143 -16.06 12.56 -12.47
C LYS A 143 -16.24 13.58 -13.59
N LYS A 144 -15.14 14.06 -14.19
CA LYS A 144 -15.18 15.00 -15.31
C LYS A 144 -15.92 14.42 -16.52
N ARG A 145 -15.61 13.20 -16.93
CA ARG A 145 -16.27 12.53 -18.07
C ARG A 145 -17.78 12.38 -17.84
N GLN A 146 -18.18 12.02 -16.62
CA GLN A 146 -19.58 11.87 -16.26
C GLN A 146 -20.32 13.21 -16.24
N MET A 147 -19.71 14.27 -15.72
CA MET A 147 -20.27 15.63 -15.77
C MET A 147 -20.46 16.13 -17.21
N GLU A 148 -19.55 15.73 -18.12
CA GLU A 148 -19.63 16.02 -19.55
C GLU A 148 -20.61 15.09 -20.30
N LYS A 149 -21.37 14.23 -19.60
CA LYS A 149 -22.28 13.21 -20.16
C LYS A 149 -21.60 12.28 -21.18
N LYS A 150 -20.28 12.07 -21.06
CA LYS A 150 -19.55 11.09 -21.84
C LYS A 150 -19.71 9.72 -21.21
N THR A 151 -19.82 8.68 -22.03
CA THR A 151 -19.88 7.29 -21.57
C THR A 151 -18.65 6.97 -20.72
N SER A 152 -18.83 6.78 -19.41
CA SER A 152 -17.77 6.29 -18.55
C SER A 152 -17.71 4.78 -18.64
N ASP A 153 -16.51 4.22 -18.77
CA ASP A 153 -16.31 2.78 -18.65
C ASP A 153 -16.72 2.31 -17.24
N VAL A 154 -17.77 1.48 -17.20
CA VAL A 154 -18.36 0.94 -15.96
C VAL A 154 -17.33 0.08 -15.21
N VAL A 155 -16.54 -0.71 -15.93
CA VAL A 155 -15.51 -1.58 -15.33
C VAL A 155 -14.41 -0.74 -14.71
N PHE A 156 -14.02 0.33 -15.39
CA PHE A 156 -13.02 1.26 -14.87
C PHE A 156 -13.50 2.00 -13.61
N SER A 157 -14.75 2.48 -13.62
CA SER A 157 -15.37 3.14 -12.47
C SER A 157 -15.48 2.20 -11.27
N GLN A 158 -15.87 0.95 -11.50
CA GLN A 158 -15.92 -0.09 -10.46
C GLN A 158 -14.53 -0.42 -9.90
N THR A 159 -13.51 -0.40 -10.74
CA THR A 159 -12.11 -0.63 -10.33
C THR A 159 -11.64 0.50 -9.39
N ALA A 160 -11.92 1.76 -9.75
CA ALA A 160 -11.62 2.91 -8.91
C ALA A 160 -12.38 2.87 -7.58
N LEU A 161 -13.68 2.51 -7.62
CA LEU A 161 -14.51 2.37 -6.41
C LEU A 161 -13.97 1.26 -5.49
N THR A 162 -13.66 0.09 -6.03
CA THR A 162 -13.12 -1.05 -5.27
C THR A 162 -11.76 -0.72 -4.62
N ALA A 163 -10.91 0.04 -5.32
CA ALA A 163 -9.65 0.50 -4.76
C ALA A 163 -9.87 1.53 -3.64
N SER A 164 -10.81 2.46 -3.83
CA SER A 164 -11.16 3.50 -2.87
C SER A 164 -11.81 2.93 -1.61
N ASP A 165 -12.70 1.95 -1.75
CA ASP A 165 -13.35 1.26 -0.64
C ASP A 165 -12.33 0.66 0.34
N LYS A 166 -11.22 0.12 -0.17
CA LYS A 166 -10.17 -0.45 0.69
C LYS A 166 -9.47 0.59 1.56
N ILE A 167 -9.46 1.85 1.14
CA ILE A 167 -8.85 2.97 1.88
C ILE A 167 -9.89 3.58 2.82
N VAL A 168 -11.06 3.93 2.30
CA VAL A 168 -12.14 4.60 3.06
C VAL A 168 -12.63 3.74 4.22
N ASN A 169 -12.63 2.40 4.06
CA ASN A 169 -13.10 1.51 5.12
C ASN A 169 -12.08 1.27 6.25
N THR A 170 -10.86 1.77 6.14
CA THR A 170 -9.88 1.68 7.24
C THR A 170 -10.31 2.50 8.44
N SER A 171 -9.99 2.02 9.64
CA SER A 171 -10.25 2.71 10.91
C SER A 171 -9.66 4.12 10.90
N TRP A 172 -8.38 4.22 10.55
CA TRP A 172 -7.66 5.49 10.47
C TRP A 172 -8.32 6.51 9.53
N PHE A 173 -8.72 6.10 8.31
CA PHE A 173 -9.34 7.04 7.38
C PHE A 173 -10.65 7.62 7.95
N LYS A 174 -11.51 6.77 8.52
CA LYS A 174 -12.80 7.19 9.09
C LYS A 174 -12.64 8.25 10.19
N GLU A 175 -11.57 8.16 10.96
CA GLU A 175 -11.31 9.08 12.07
C GLU A 175 -10.77 10.44 11.62
N VAL A 176 -9.94 10.50 10.56
CA VAL A 176 -9.20 11.74 10.21
C VAL A 176 -9.45 12.31 8.82
N TYR A 177 -10.28 11.70 7.97
CA TYR A 177 -10.45 12.20 6.60
C TYR A 177 -10.91 13.66 6.54
N ASN A 178 -11.66 14.12 7.55
CA ASN A 178 -12.15 15.50 7.65
C ASN A 178 -11.11 16.50 8.21
N LYS A 179 -9.86 16.06 8.43
CA LYS A 179 -8.77 16.90 8.96
C LYS A 179 -7.77 17.34 7.89
N SER A 180 -7.74 16.65 6.74
CA SER A 180 -6.91 17.02 5.59
C SER A 180 -7.79 17.35 4.39
N ASP A 181 -7.48 18.44 3.70
CA ASP A 181 -8.20 18.84 2.49
C ASP A 181 -8.06 17.81 1.37
N LYS A 182 -6.89 17.16 1.28
CA LYS A 182 -6.65 16.07 0.32
C LYS A 182 -7.51 14.85 0.63
N LEU A 183 -7.62 14.46 1.90
CA LEU A 183 -8.44 13.31 2.31
C LEU A 183 -9.95 13.62 2.18
N LYS A 184 -10.38 14.83 2.54
CA LYS A 184 -11.75 15.31 2.30
C LYS A 184 -12.10 15.26 0.82
N TYR A 185 -11.21 15.77 -0.02
CA TYR A 185 -11.42 15.82 -1.45
C TYR A 185 -11.50 14.41 -2.04
N PHE A 186 -10.58 13.52 -1.67
CA PHE A 186 -10.65 12.10 -2.04
C PHE A 186 -11.97 11.45 -1.60
N TYR A 187 -12.44 11.70 -0.37
CA TYR A 187 -13.72 11.19 0.11
C TYR A 187 -14.90 11.73 -0.71
N SER A 188 -14.87 13.00 -1.11
CA SER A 188 -15.91 13.60 -1.96
C SER A 188 -16.01 12.93 -3.34
N LEU A 189 -14.86 12.55 -3.92
CA LEU A 189 -14.80 11.80 -5.17
C LEU A 189 -15.34 10.38 -4.98
N TYR A 190 -14.99 9.73 -3.86
CA TYR A 190 -15.52 8.41 -3.50
C TYR A 190 -17.04 8.42 -3.37
N THR A 191 -17.61 9.38 -2.63
CA THR A 191 -19.06 9.50 -2.46
C THR A 191 -19.77 9.77 -3.79
N PHE A 192 -19.15 10.59 -4.65
CA PHE A 192 -19.68 10.85 -5.99
C PHE A 192 -19.74 9.55 -6.81
N LEU A 193 -18.66 8.77 -6.84
CA LEU A 193 -18.63 7.49 -7.56
C LEU A 193 -19.59 6.44 -6.99
N LYS A 194 -19.79 6.42 -5.67
CA LYS A 194 -20.71 5.48 -5.00
C LYS A 194 -22.19 5.81 -5.23
N SER A 195 -22.51 7.07 -5.52
CA SER A 195 -23.88 7.54 -5.76
C SER A 195 -24.41 7.27 -7.18
N GLN A 196 -23.56 6.74 -8.06
CA GLN A 196 -23.90 6.31 -9.41
C GLN A 196 -24.38 4.85 -9.40
#